data_AF-A0A4Q5RGF4-F1
#
_entry.id   AF-A0A4Q5RGF4-F1
#
_cell.length_a   1.000
_cell.length_b   1.000
_cell.length_c   1.000
_cell.angle_alpha   90.00
_cell.angle_beta   90.00
_cell.angle_gamma   90.00
#
_symmetry.space_group_name_H-M   'P 1'
#
loop_
_entity.id
_entity.type
_entity.pdbx_description
1 polymer ?
#
loop_
_entity_poly.entity_id
_entity_poly.type
_entity_poly.pdbx_seq_one_letter_code
_entity_poly.pdbx_strand_id
1 'polypeptide(L)'
;TFPRFSEENRKANQALVDLLGNIAAERNATPAQIALAWLLAQKPWIVPIPGTTKLHRLEENLGAADIALSDDDIKQILEAVSQIEVQGNRYAQQMQKMVNR
;
A
#
# COMPACT_ATOMS: atom_id res chain seq x y z
N THR A 1 -18.77 -5.73 8.35
CA THR A 1 -17.91 -4.55 8.13
C THR A 1 -16.46 -4.92 8.39
N PHE A 2 -15.52 -4.35 7.63
CA PHE A 2 -14.08 -4.64 7.79
C PHE A 2 -13.49 -3.80 8.93
N PRO A 3 -12.89 -4.42 9.98
CA PRO A 3 -12.41 -3.70 11.16
C PRO A 3 -11.40 -2.58 10.85
N ARG A 4 -10.48 -2.78 9.91
CA ARG A 4 -9.49 -1.77 9.48
C ARG A 4 -10.09 -0.45 8.94
N PHE A 5 -11.38 -0.42 8.64
CA PHE A 5 -12.08 0.76 8.12
C PHE A 5 -13.05 1.39 9.14
N SER A 6 -13.03 0.96 10.41
CA SER A 6 -13.72 1.72 11.47
C SER A 6 -13.14 3.13 11.58
N GLU A 7 -13.92 4.09 12.06
CA GLU A 7 -13.46 5.48 12.16
C GLU A 7 -12.18 5.60 13.01
N GLU A 8 -12.13 4.89 14.15
CA GLU A 8 -10.98 4.83 15.04
C GLU A 8 -9.74 4.25 14.33
N ASN A 9 -9.87 3.09 13.68
CA ASN A 9 -8.75 2.45 12.99
C ASN A 9 -8.30 3.27 11.77
N ARG A 10 -9.21 3.97 11.09
CA ARG A 10 -8.85 4.88 10.01
C ARG A 10 -8.00 6.04 10.52
N LYS A 11 -8.35 6.64 11.66
CA LYS A 11 -7.57 7.69 12.30
C LYS A 11 -6.19 7.16 12.73
N ALA A 12 -6.14 5.99 13.36
CA ALA A 12 -4.89 5.37 13.78
C ALA A 12 -3.96 5.03 12.59
N ASN A 13 -4.53 4.54 11.48
CA ASN A 13 -3.78 4.18 10.28
C ASN A 13 -3.47 5.37 9.36
N GLN A 14 -3.95 6.59 9.67
CA GLN A 14 -3.74 7.75 8.83
C GLN A 14 -2.25 8.09 8.67
N ALA A 15 -1.45 7.87 9.72
CA ALA A 15 0.00 8.07 9.70
C ALA A 15 0.69 7.28 8.56
N LEU A 16 0.21 6.07 8.26
CA LEU A 16 0.75 5.27 7.15
C LEU A 16 0.43 5.91 5.79
N VAL A 17 -0.79 6.42 5.64
CA VAL A 17 -1.23 7.07 4.40
C VAL A 17 -0.46 8.37 4.19
N ASP A 18 -0.25 9.14 5.25
CA ASP A 18 0.50 10.41 5.21
C ASP A 18 1.98 10.17 4.86
N LEU A 19 2.59 9.14 5.45
CA LEU A 19 3.95 8.72 5.12
C LEU A 19 4.09 8.40 3.62
N LEU A 20 3.19 7.57 3.07
CA LEU A 20 3.19 7.26 1.64
C LEU A 20 2.95 8.51 0.80
N GLY A 21 2.13 9.45 1.28
CA GLY A 21 1.92 10.76 0.65
C GLY A 21 3.20 11.58 0.52
N ASN A 22 4.00 11.67 1.58
CA ASN A 22 5.27 12.40 1.57
C ASN A 22 6.28 11.78 0.59
N ILE A 23 6.43 10.45 0.64
CA ILE A 23 7.33 9.72 -0.27
C ILE A 23 6.90 9.88 -1.73
N ALA A 24 5.58 9.86 -1.97
CA ALA A 24 5.02 10.07 -3.29
C ALA A 24 5.28 11.50 -3.81
N ALA A 25 5.14 12.51 -2.95
CA ALA A 25 5.41 13.91 -3.29
C ALA A 25 6.89 14.14 -3.67
N GLU A 26 7.83 13.57 -2.90
CA GLU A 26 9.27 13.64 -3.20
C GLU A 26 9.63 13.06 -4.57
N ARG A 27 8.84 12.11 -5.06
CA ARG A 27 9.07 11.39 -6.32
C ARG A 27 8.15 11.80 -7.45
N ASN A 28 7.35 12.87 -7.26
CA ASN A 28 6.33 13.29 -8.21
C ASN A 28 5.42 12.14 -8.68
N ALA A 29 5.06 11.27 -7.74
CA ALA A 29 4.23 10.09 -7.94
C ALA A 29 2.97 10.17 -7.06
N THR A 30 2.06 9.23 -7.25
CA THR A 30 0.89 9.06 -6.37
C THR A 30 1.16 8.02 -5.28
N PRO A 31 0.47 8.07 -4.12
CA PRO A 31 0.62 7.04 -3.09
C PRO A 31 0.29 5.63 -3.60
N ALA A 32 -0.64 5.51 -4.54
CA ALA A 32 -0.98 4.24 -5.19
C ALA A 32 0.19 3.70 -6.02
N GLN A 33 0.87 4.59 -6.76
CA GLN A 33 2.06 4.21 -7.52
C GLN A 33 3.21 3.78 -6.62
N ILE A 34 3.49 4.49 -5.53
CA ILE A 34 4.53 4.09 -4.57
C ILE A 34 4.23 2.72 -3.96
N ALA A 35 2.97 2.46 -3.60
CA ALA A 35 2.58 1.15 -3.05
C ALA A 35 2.78 0.01 -4.07
N LEU A 36 2.43 0.24 -5.34
CA LEU A 36 2.63 -0.74 -6.42
C LEU A 36 4.11 -0.93 -6.77
N ALA A 37 4.89 0.15 -6.84
CA ALA A 37 6.33 0.13 -7.09
C ALA A 37 7.08 -0.64 -6.00
N TRP A 38 6.72 -0.40 -4.74
CA TRP A 38 7.28 -1.15 -3.61
C TRP A 38 7.01 -2.65 -3.71
N LEU A 39 5.79 -3.04 -4.13
CA LEU A 39 5.41 -4.44 -4.31
C LEU A 39 6.19 -5.09 -5.47
N LEU A 40 6.32 -4.40 -6.59
CA LEU A 40 7.13 -4.83 -7.75
C LEU A 40 8.60 -5.03 -7.38
N ALA A 41 9.14 -4.17 -6.50
CA ALA A 41 10.54 -4.23 -6.09
C ALA A 41 10.88 -5.41 -5.15
N GLN A 42 9.89 -6.08 -4.54
CA GLN A 42 10.16 -7.12 -3.55
C GLN A 42 10.86 -8.36 -4.14
N LYS A 43 10.42 -8.81 -5.32
CA LYS A 43 10.96 -9.96 -6.05
C LYS A 43 10.66 -9.83 -7.55
N PRO A 44 11.55 -10.32 -8.44
CA PRO A 44 11.38 -10.16 -9.89
C PRO A 44 10.19 -10.95 -10.48
N TRP A 45 9.62 -11.91 -9.74
CA TRP A 45 8.47 -12.70 -10.18
C TRP A 45 7.13 -12.21 -9.60
N ILE A 46 7.12 -11.09 -8.87
CA ILE A 46 5.87 -10.51 -8.36
C ILE A 46 5.22 -9.67 -9.45
N VAL A 47 3.99 -10.03 -9.81
CA VAL A 47 3.18 -9.31 -10.79
C VAL A 47 1.86 -8.87 -10.12
N PRO A 48 1.71 -7.59 -9.74
CA PRO A 48 0.48 -7.09 -9.16
C PRO A 48 -0.63 -7.05 -10.20
N ILE A 49 -1.86 -7.36 -9.76
CA ILE A 49 -3.08 -7.33 -10.59
C ILE A 49 -4.06 -6.26 -10.07
N PRO A 50 -3.71 -4.96 -10.14
CA PRO A 50 -4.56 -3.91 -9.60
C PRO A 50 -5.84 -3.80 -10.43
N GLY A 51 -6.99 -3.98 -9.78
CA GLY A 51 -8.30 -3.79 -10.40
C GLY A 51 -8.72 -2.31 -10.43
N THR A 52 -9.33 -1.88 -11.53
CA THR A 52 -9.92 -0.55 -11.67
C THR A 52 -11.10 -0.57 -12.65
N THR A 53 -12.07 0.33 -12.46
CA THR A 53 -13.16 0.58 -13.41
C THR A 53 -12.97 1.87 -14.22
N LYS A 54 -11.90 2.63 -13.96
CA LYS A 54 -11.65 3.97 -14.53
C LYS A 54 -10.35 4.00 -15.32
N LEU A 55 -10.37 4.60 -16.50
CA LEU A 55 -9.21 4.68 -17.40
C LEU A 55 -8.03 5.45 -16.78
N HIS A 56 -8.25 6.64 -16.21
CA HIS A 56 -7.18 7.40 -15.57
C HIS A 56 -6.50 6.65 -14.41
N ARG A 57 -7.21 5.72 -13.75
CA ARG A 57 -6.62 4.86 -12.71
C ARG A 57 -5.80 3.72 -13.29
N LEU A 58 -6.16 3.24 -14.48
CA LEU A 58 -5.32 2.29 -15.21
C LEU A 58 -3.98 2.97 -15.56
N GLU A 59 -4.04 4.17 -16.12
CA GLU A 59 -2.84 4.97 -16.46
C GLU A 59 -1.98 5.25 -15.21
N GLU A 60 -2.60 5.68 -14.11
CA GLU A 60 -1.93 5.85 -12.81
C GLU A 60 -1.23 4.55 -12.36
N ASN A 61 -1.93 3.42 -12.36
CA ASN A 61 -1.38 2.13 -11.94
C ASN A 61 -0.23 1.65 -12.85
N LEU A 62 -0.33 1.87 -14.17
CA LEU A 62 0.71 1.50 -15.12
C LEU A 62 2.00 2.29 -14.86
N GLY A 63 1.89 3.58 -14.58
CA GLY A 63 3.04 4.43 -14.26
C GLY A 63 3.82 4.00 -13.00
N ALA A 64 3.25 3.13 -12.15
CA ALA A 64 3.99 2.55 -11.03
C ALA A 64 5.15 1.66 -11.46
N ALA A 65 5.06 1.03 -12.64
CA ALA A 65 6.11 0.16 -13.17
C ALA A 65 7.36 0.93 -13.60
N ASP A 66 7.22 2.23 -13.90
CA ASP A 66 8.31 3.11 -14.28
C ASP A 66 9.06 3.70 -13.07
N ILE A 67 8.54 3.48 -11.84
CA ILE A 67 9.18 3.94 -10.61
C ILE A 67 10.18 2.89 -10.14
N ALA A 68 11.46 3.18 -10.36
CA ALA A 68 12.55 2.43 -9.76
C ALA A 68 12.78 2.88 -8.31
N LEU A 69 12.57 1.97 -7.36
CA LEU A 69 12.98 2.13 -5.98
C LEU A 69 14.33 1.44 -5.78
N SER A 70 15.32 2.17 -5.27
CA SER A 70 16.61 1.59 -4.88
C SER A 70 16.48 0.78 -3.59
N ASP A 71 17.48 -0.05 -3.29
CA ASP A 71 17.50 -0.81 -2.03
C ASP A 71 17.45 0.11 -0.80
N ASP A 72 18.05 1.30 -0.89
CA ASP A 72 18.00 2.31 0.17
C ASP A 72 16.58 2.87 0.34
N ASP A 73 15.89 3.16 -0.78
CA ASP A 73 14.49 3.62 -0.75
C ASP A 73 13.58 2.58 -0.08
N ILE A 74 13.75 1.31 -0.45
CA ILE A 74 12.99 0.19 0.12
C ILE A 74 13.25 0.10 1.62
N LYS A 75 14.52 0.23 2.04
CA LYS A 75 14.91 0.19 3.44
C LYS A 75 14.30 1.35 4.23
N GLN A 76 14.37 2.58 3.71
CA GLN A 76 13.76 3.76 4.35
C GLN A 76 12.24 3.60 4.49
N ILE A 77 11.56 3.11 3.44
CA ILE A 77 10.12 2.81 3.49
C ILE A 77 9.84 1.78 4.59
N LEU A 78 10.60 0.69 4.65
CA LEU A 78 10.40 -0.36 5.66
C LEU A 78 10.65 0.14 7.08
N GLU A 79 11.71 0.92 7.30
CA GLU A 79 12.02 1.51 8.60
C GLU A 79 10.89 2.45 9.04
N ALA A 80 10.45 3.35 8.16
CA ALA A 80 9.37 4.28 8.47
C ALA A 80 8.03 3.56 8.75
N VAL A 81 7.69 2.54 7.96
CA VAL A 81 6.47 1.73 8.16
C VAL A 81 6.55 0.89 9.44
N SER A 82 7.74 0.41 9.83
CA SER A 82 7.92 -0.42 11.03
C SER A 82 7.57 0.30 12.34
N GLN A 83 7.60 1.63 12.33
CA GLN A 83 7.22 2.45 13.48
C GLN A 83 5.70 2.66 13.58
N ILE A 84 4.93 2.20 12.59
CA ILE A 84 3.48 2.41 12.53
C ILE A 84 2.78 1.09 12.82
N GLU A 85 2.08 1.04 13.95
CA GLU A 85 1.22 -0.09 14.28
C GLU A 85 -0.10 0.01 13.51
N VAL A 86 -0.31 -0.87 12.53
CA VAL A 86 -1.55 -0.92 11.75
C VAL A 86 -2.67 -1.55 12.57
N GLN A 87 -3.72 -0.78 12.83
CA GLN A 87 -4.86 -1.17 13.65
C GLN A 87 -6.00 -1.75 12.82
N GLY A 88 -6.63 -2.80 13.35
CA GLY A 88 -7.81 -3.45 12.79
C GLY A 88 -7.49 -4.58 11.81
N ASN A 89 -8.13 -5.73 12.04
CA ASN A 89 -7.97 -6.92 11.20
C ASN A 89 -8.47 -6.70 9.76
N ARG A 90 -7.84 -7.42 8.81
CA ARG A 90 -8.26 -7.45 7.40
C ARG A 90 -9.68 -7.97 7.23
N TYR A 91 -10.08 -8.97 8.01
CA TYR A 91 -11.41 -9.58 7.98
C TYR A 91 -12.09 -9.48 9.34
N ALA A 92 -13.43 -9.45 9.34
CA ALA A 92 -14.20 -9.67 10.56
C ALA A 92 -13.95 -11.09 11.09
N GLN A 93 -14.02 -11.30 12.41
CA GLN A 93 -13.69 -12.58 13.04
C GLN A 93 -14.41 -13.79 12.42
N GLN A 94 -15.70 -13.65 12.07
CA GLN A 94 -16.47 -14.72 11.43
C GLN A 94 -15.94 -15.06 10.02
N MET A 95 -15.56 -14.04 9.24
CA MET A 95 -14.96 -14.23 7.91
C MET A 95 -13.55 -14.80 8.01
N GLN A 96 -12.77 -14.38 9.00
CA GLN A 96 -11.42 -14.88 9.25
C GLN A 96 -11.43 -16.41 9.49
N LYS A 97 -12.46 -16.94 10.17
CA LYS A 97 -12.63 -18.38 10.40
C LYS A 97 -12.85 -19.21 9.12
N MET A 98 -13.17 -18.56 8.00
CA MET A 98 -13.42 -19.20 6.70
C MET A 98 -12.21 -19.14 5.75
N VAL A 99 -11.16 -18.37 6.08
CA VAL A 99 -9.94 -18.29 5.28
C VAL A 99 -9.11 -19.56 5.46
N ASN A 100 -8.64 -20.17 4.36
CA ASN A 100 -7.84 -21.40 4.35
C ASN A 100 -8.50 -22.62 5.02
N ARG A 101 -9.84 -22.67 5.02
CA ARG A 101 -10.58 -23.91 5.32
C ARG A 101 -10.55 -24.87 4.15
#